data_AF-A0A6L4B3V9-F1
#
_entry.id   AF-A0A6L4B3V9-F1
#
_cell.length_a   1.000
_cell.length_b   1.000
_cell.length_c   1.000
_cell.angle_alpha   90.00
_cell.angle_beta   90.00
_cell.angle_gamma   90.00
#
_symmetry.space_group_name_H-M   'P 1'
#
loop_
_entity.id
_entity.type
_entity.pdbx_description
1 polymer ?
#
loop_
_entity_poly.entity_id
_entity_poly.type
_entity_poly.pdbx_seq_one_letter_code
_entity_poly.pdbx_strand_id
1 'polypeptide(L)'
;MTPLRRWQSEALACLSGSSAPDFLAESCPGAGKTAFGVLAARQLFQTRRATQLLVVVPTAHLTRQWAFAAHEHGFELDWAWTPGCPLRRSYDGVVLTYHQLALHPEAVARFVARLPTVVLLDEIHHAGDEARWGEALALAVGAAAHRIALSGTPFRSDGRPIPFVAYASDGQAAPDFRYGYAQAVADRVCRPIAFPHVGGTFEWRSSKAGLRTATFEDSIGVDELNHRLRTALSPHGNWLPEVLRQAHQDLVRTRQSGAPHAGGLVLAMDQQHARDIAFHLRQLTGSMPTVVLSDNSSASHWIERFRKGREPWIVAVRMVSEGVDIPRLRVGVYAAVTSTELFFRQVVGRLVRWQADALSKQSARLYLPDDPRLRAFALAIAGEAAAGLVERQKGESGTLMRPGRPRLPGIFTALASEAGSVRVTTPNFSLADLANTPPPASGPEPRASAEQSLKLQIDRAVRRIAGLTGSRPAITHARANKAAGIRSSARASVEQLTVKARFLEIELHHLSD
;
A
#
# COMPACT_ATOMS: atom_id res chain seq x y z
N MET A 1 -16.13 27.25 -6.91
CA MET A 1 -15.54 26.30 -5.95
C MET A 1 -16.02 24.91 -6.33
N THR A 2 -15.10 23.97 -6.54
CA THR A 2 -15.43 22.56 -6.81
C THR A 2 -16.17 21.98 -5.60
N PRO A 3 -17.28 21.26 -5.77
CA PRO A 3 -18.01 20.68 -4.65
C PRO A 3 -17.12 19.68 -3.88
N LEU A 4 -17.18 19.75 -2.55
CA LEU A 4 -16.49 18.84 -1.65
C LEU A 4 -16.96 17.40 -1.85
N ARG A 5 -16.03 16.45 -1.87
CA ARG A 5 -16.37 15.03 -1.79
C ARG A 5 -16.87 14.73 -0.38
N ARG A 6 -17.79 13.77 -0.25
CA ARG A 6 -18.39 13.36 1.02
C ARG A 6 -17.35 13.10 2.12
N TRP A 7 -16.31 12.31 1.81
CA TRP A 7 -15.26 11.99 2.78
C TRP A 7 -14.49 13.23 3.25
N GLN A 8 -14.30 14.23 2.37
CA GLN A 8 -13.60 15.47 2.74
C GLN A 8 -14.44 16.28 3.72
N SER A 9 -15.75 16.37 3.50
CA SER A 9 -16.67 17.03 4.44
C SER A 9 -16.71 16.32 5.80
N GLU A 10 -16.79 14.98 5.80
CA GLU A 10 -16.77 14.17 7.03
C GLU A 10 -15.44 14.32 7.80
N ALA A 11 -14.31 14.31 7.09
CA ALA A 11 -12.99 14.51 7.69
C ALA A 11 -12.82 15.93 8.27
N LEU A 12 -13.32 16.96 7.58
CA LEU A 12 -13.30 18.35 8.08
C LEU A 12 -14.17 18.52 9.34
N ALA A 13 -15.32 17.84 9.39
CA ALA A 13 -16.16 17.81 10.59
C ALA A 13 -15.44 17.14 11.76
N CYS A 14 -14.75 16.01 11.52
CA CYS A 14 -13.93 15.33 12.53
C CYS A 14 -12.80 16.25 13.05
N LEU A 15 -12.07 16.92 12.15
CA LEU A 15 -11.04 17.89 12.52
C LEU A 15 -11.61 19.07 13.35
N SER A 16 -12.81 19.54 13.01
CA SER A 16 -13.49 20.62 13.76
C SER A 16 -13.76 20.23 15.21
N GLY A 17 -14.17 18.98 15.42
CA GLY A 17 -14.46 18.43 16.75
C GLY A 17 -13.20 18.08 17.56
N SER A 18 -12.03 18.03 16.92
CA SER A 18 -10.77 17.68 17.59
C SER A 18 -10.10 18.88 18.25
N SER A 19 -9.75 18.70 19.53
CA SER A 19 -8.87 19.60 20.27
C SER A 19 -7.39 19.21 20.18
N ALA A 20 -7.09 18.04 19.63
CA ALA A 20 -5.71 17.58 19.48
C ALA A 20 -4.96 18.45 18.46
N PRO A 21 -3.66 18.70 18.69
CA PRO A 21 -2.85 19.41 17.71
C PRO A 21 -2.57 18.55 16.48
N ASP A 22 -2.58 17.22 16.64
CA ASP A 22 -2.26 16.24 15.59
C ASP A 22 -3.55 15.67 15.00
N PHE A 23 -3.58 15.52 13.68
CA PHE A 23 -4.70 14.90 12.96
C PHE A 23 -4.17 14.07 11.79
N LEU A 24 -4.43 12.76 11.78
CA LEU A 24 -4.06 11.85 10.71
C LEU A 24 -5.28 11.50 9.86
N ALA A 25 -5.25 11.94 8.60
CA ALA A 25 -6.20 11.53 7.57
C ALA A 25 -5.58 10.43 6.69
N GLU A 26 -6.07 9.21 6.85
CA GLU A 26 -5.76 8.10 5.95
C GLU A 26 -6.74 8.14 4.77
N SER A 27 -6.24 8.22 3.54
CA SER A 27 -7.11 8.18 2.36
C SER A 27 -6.46 7.61 1.12
N CYS A 28 -7.29 6.99 0.29
CA CYS A 28 -6.84 6.31 -0.94
C CYS A 28 -6.13 7.25 -1.93
N PRO A 29 -5.20 6.71 -2.74
CA PRO A 29 -4.58 7.45 -3.83
C PRO A 29 -5.62 8.05 -4.79
N GLY A 30 -5.47 9.33 -5.12
CA GLY A 30 -6.43 10.04 -5.99
C GLY A 30 -7.74 10.46 -5.32
N ALA A 31 -7.89 10.26 -4.01
CA ALA A 31 -9.09 10.70 -3.27
C ALA A 31 -9.24 12.22 -3.15
N GLY A 32 -8.18 12.99 -3.43
CA GLY A 32 -8.15 14.46 -3.30
C GLY A 32 -7.55 14.93 -1.98
N LYS A 33 -6.46 14.28 -1.53
CA LYS A 33 -5.71 14.62 -0.31
C LYS A 33 -5.25 16.07 -0.27
N THR A 34 -4.68 16.56 -1.36
CA THR A 34 -4.21 17.94 -1.49
C THR A 34 -5.35 18.94 -1.25
N ALA A 35 -6.49 18.75 -1.92
CA ALA A 35 -7.66 19.62 -1.72
C ALA A 35 -8.18 19.57 -0.27
N PHE A 36 -8.24 18.38 0.34
CA PHE A 36 -8.60 18.25 1.75
C PHE A 36 -7.63 19.01 2.67
N GLY A 37 -6.31 18.83 2.50
CA GLY A 37 -5.30 19.49 3.33
C GLY A 37 -5.40 21.01 3.27
N VAL A 38 -5.58 21.57 2.06
CA VAL A 38 -5.73 23.02 1.89
C VAL A 38 -7.04 23.53 2.52
N LEU A 39 -8.15 22.80 2.37
CA LEU A 39 -9.43 23.17 2.98
C LEU A 39 -9.39 23.07 4.51
N ALA A 40 -8.67 22.09 5.04
CA ALA A 40 -8.45 21.94 6.47
C ALA A 40 -7.63 23.11 7.04
N ALA A 41 -6.55 23.51 6.34
CA ALA A 41 -5.80 24.72 6.69
C ALA A 41 -6.70 25.98 6.64
N ARG A 42 -7.53 26.12 5.61
CA ARG A 42 -8.47 27.25 5.48
C ARG A 42 -9.44 27.32 6.66
N GLN A 43 -9.99 26.19 7.08
CA GLN A 43 -10.89 26.12 8.23
C GLN A 43 -10.20 26.56 9.52
N LEU A 44 -8.93 26.18 9.72
CA LEU A 44 -8.13 26.60 10.87
C LEU A 44 -7.78 28.11 10.82
N PHE A 45 -7.57 28.67 9.63
CA PHE A 45 -7.39 30.12 9.45
C PHE A 45 -8.68 30.90 9.76
N GLN A 46 -9.82 30.44 9.24
CA GLN A 46 -11.13 31.07 9.49
C GLN A 46 -11.53 31.07 10.96
N THR A 47 -11.17 30.01 11.69
CA THR A 47 -11.39 29.89 13.14
C THR A 47 -10.28 30.53 13.97
N ARG A 48 -9.33 31.24 13.34
CA ARG A 48 -8.17 31.90 13.97
C ARG A 48 -7.29 30.97 14.82
N ARG A 49 -7.30 29.67 14.53
CA ARG A 49 -6.42 28.66 15.15
C ARG A 49 -5.03 28.62 14.51
N ALA A 50 -4.89 29.15 13.30
CA ALA A 50 -3.61 29.33 12.61
C ALA A 50 -3.61 30.63 11.78
N THR A 51 -2.43 31.19 11.55
CA THR A 51 -2.19 32.36 10.70
C THR A 51 -1.05 32.18 9.71
N GLN A 52 -0.36 31.03 9.76
CA GLN A 52 0.75 30.68 8.88
C GLN A 52 0.60 29.22 8.42
N LEU A 53 0.94 28.94 7.16
CA LEU A 53 0.88 27.59 6.57
C LEU A 53 2.29 27.08 6.23
N LEU A 54 2.58 25.84 6.61
CA LEU A 54 3.75 25.09 6.14
C LEU A 54 3.27 23.79 5.50
N VAL A 55 3.73 23.50 4.29
CA VAL A 55 3.46 22.22 3.62
C VAL A 55 4.78 21.48 3.42
N VAL A 56 4.83 20.22 3.86
CA VAL A 56 5.98 19.33 3.70
C VAL A 56 5.59 18.20 2.76
N VAL A 57 6.37 18.01 1.69
CA VAL A 57 6.11 17.04 0.62
C VAL A 57 7.33 16.12 0.39
N PRO A 58 7.14 14.92 -0.20
CA PRO A 58 8.28 14.02 -0.43
C PRO A 58 9.24 14.48 -1.54
N THR A 59 8.74 15.10 -2.61
CA THR A 59 9.57 15.44 -3.77
C THR A 59 9.49 16.91 -4.19
N ALA A 60 10.55 17.41 -4.83
CA ALA A 60 10.62 18.79 -5.30
C ALA A 60 9.58 19.13 -6.38
N HIS A 61 9.11 18.15 -7.16
CA HIS A 61 8.04 18.38 -8.14
C HIS A 61 6.70 18.71 -7.46
N LEU A 62 6.43 18.08 -6.30
CA LEU A 62 5.20 18.28 -5.54
C LEU A 62 5.12 19.67 -4.91
N THR A 63 6.24 20.36 -4.67
CA THR A 63 6.21 21.69 -4.04
C THR A 63 5.41 22.68 -4.88
N ARG A 64 5.65 22.68 -6.21
CA ARG A 64 4.91 23.50 -7.17
C ARG A 64 3.45 23.08 -7.30
N GLN A 65 3.16 21.77 -7.32
CA GLN A 65 1.79 21.27 -7.41
C GLN A 65 0.95 21.71 -6.20
N TRP A 66 1.54 21.62 -5.00
CA TRP A 66 0.89 22.05 -3.76
C TRP A 66 0.70 23.56 -3.72
N ALA A 67 1.68 24.37 -4.15
CA ALA A 67 1.51 25.82 -4.24
C ALA A 67 0.39 26.21 -5.22
N PHE A 68 0.29 25.54 -6.38
CA PHE A 68 -0.79 25.78 -7.35
C PHE A 68 -2.17 25.38 -6.79
N ALA A 69 -2.27 24.21 -6.15
CA ALA A 69 -3.51 23.78 -5.51
C ALA A 69 -3.92 24.70 -4.35
N ALA A 70 -2.95 25.23 -3.59
CA ALA A 70 -3.19 26.20 -2.54
C ALA A 70 -3.75 27.52 -3.12
N HIS A 71 -3.20 27.99 -4.24
CA HIS A 71 -3.67 29.19 -4.95
C HIS A 71 -5.13 29.08 -5.39
N GLU A 72 -5.54 27.92 -5.94
CA GLU A 72 -6.96 27.66 -6.30
C GLU A 72 -7.94 27.80 -5.13
N HIS A 73 -7.44 27.69 -3.90
CA HIS A 73 -8.19 27.81 -2.66
C HIS A 73 -7.86 29.08 -1.85
N GLY A 74 -7.14 30.02 -2.46
CA GLY A 74 -6.88 31.36 -1.92
C GLY A 74 -5.71 31.46 -0.95
N PHE A 75 -4.72 30.57 -1.05
CA PHE A 75 -3.46 30.67 -0.34
C PHE A 75 -2.30 30.91 -1.31
N GLU A 76 -1.43 31.86 -1.00
CA GLU A 76 -0.16 32.04 -1.70
C GLU A 76 0.95 31.35 -0.92
N LEU A 77 1.57 30.31 -1.49
CA LEU A 77 2.68 29.58 -0.86
C LEU A 77 3.98 29.71 -1.64
N ASP A 78 5.06 30.04 -0.93
CA ASP A 78 6.39 30.15 -1.51
C ASP A 78 7.04 28.76 -1.60
N TRP A 79 7.03 28.18 -2.80
CA TRP A 79 7.66 26.89 -3.11
C TRP A 79 9.17 27.00 -3.37
N ALA A 80 9.71 28.22 -3.49
CA ALA A 80 11.12 28.51 -3.71
C ALA A 80 11.81 29.04 -2.44
N TRP A 81 11.12 28.98 -1.30
CA TRP A 81 11.64 29.44 -0.02
C TRP A 81 12.81 28.56 0.48
N THR A 82 13.83 29.20 1.02
CA THR A 82 14.98 28.55 1.63
C THR A 82 14.92 28.69 3.16
N PRO A 83 15.07 27.60 3.93
CA PRO A 83 15.14 27.67 5.38
C PRO A 83 16.15 28.69 5.89
N GLY A 84 15.69 29.57 6.79
CA GLY A 84 16.49 30.66 7.36
C GLY A 84 16.27 32.02 6.72
N CYS A 85 15.63 32.07 5.55
CA CYS A 85 15.19 33.34 4.95
C CYS A 85 13.83 33.80 5.52
N PRO A 86 13.59 35.11 5.63
CA PRO A 86 12.28 35.62 6.02
C PRO A 86 11.24 35.32 4.94
N LEU A 87 10.01 34.99 5.36
CA LEU A 87 8.87 34.88 4.45
C LEU A 87 8.52 36.25 3.86
N ARG A 88 8.34 36.31 2.53
CA ARG A 88 7.93 37.54 1.85
C ARG A 88 6.47 37.84 2.18
N ARG A 89 6.13 39.14 2.32
CA ARG A 89 4.80 39.61 2.80
C ARG A 89 3.60 39.17 1.96
N SER A 90 3.83 38.78 0.70
CA SER A 90 2.78 38.35 -0.23
C SER A 90 2.36 36.88 -0.05
N TYR A 91 3.02 36.13 0.82
CA TYR A 91 2.76 34.70 1.01
C TYR A 91 2.18 34.41 2.39
N ASP A 92 1.20 33.51 2.42
CA ASP A 92 0.57 32.97 3.63
C ASP A 92 1.40 31.86 4.27
N GLY A 93 2.37 31.33 3.52
CA GLY A 93 3.12 30.15 3.93
C GLY A 93 4.19 29.70 2.94
N VAL A 94 4.75 28.52 3.20
CA VAL A 94 5.83 27.93 2.40
C VAL A 94 5.55 26.45 2.09
N VAL A 95 6.14 25.97 0.99
CA VAL A 95 6.16 24.53 0.66
C VAL A 95 7.60 24.07 0.54
N LEU A 96 7.96 22.99 1.22
CA LEU A 96 9.31 22.43 1.20
C LEU A 96 9.29 20.91 1.23
N THR A 97 10.41 20.29 0.88
CA THR A 97 10.53 18.82 0.93
C THR A 97 10.95 18.32 2.31
N TYR A 98 10.67 17.06 2.64
CA TYR A 98 11.23 16.42 3.84
C TYR A 98 12.77 16.51 3.87
N HIS A 99 13.42 16.42 2.70
CA HIS A 99 14.86 16.59 2.59
C HIS A 99 15.32 18.01 2.97
N GLN A 100 14.68 19.05 2.43
CA GLN A 100 14.99 20.45 2.78
C GLN A 100 14.76 20.73 4.27
N LEU A 101 13.69 20.16 4.86
CA LEU A 101 13.43 20.22 6.29
C LEU A 101 14.56 19.58 7.08
N ALA A 102 14.96 18.36 6.69
CA ALA A 102 15.96 17.57 7.40
C ALA A 102 17.36 18.20 7.36
N LEU A 103 17.68 18.97 6.32
CA LEU A 103 18.93 19.71 6.23
C LEU A 103 18.99 20.91 7.18
N HIS A 104 17.84 21.53 7.50
CA HIS A 104 17.77 22.78 8.26
C HIS A 104 16.63 22.80 9.30
N PRO A 105 16.52 21.79 10.20
CA PRO A 105 15.37 21.64 11.07
C PRO A 105 15.20 22.79 12.06
N GLU A 106 16.30 23.37 12.55
CA GLU A 106 16.29 24.50 13.49
C GLU A 106 15.78 25.80 12.85
N ALA A 107 16.06 26.00 11.56
CA ALA A 107 15.56 27.16 10.83
C ALA A 107 14.05 27.03 10.58
N VAL A 108 13.57 25.83 10.26
CA VAL A 108 12.14 25.54 10.14
C VAL A 108 11.44 25.65 11.50
N ALA A 109 12.05 25.15 12.58
CA ALA A 109 11.51 25.29 13.94
C ALA A 109 11.30 26.76 14.33
N ARG A 110 12.28 27.63 14.05
CA ARG A 110 12.14 29.09 14.27
C ARG A 110 11.01 29.70 13.44
N PHE A 111 10.84 29.25 12.20
CA PHE A 111 9.74 29.71 11.35
C PHE A 111 8.38 29.28 11.90
N VAL A 112 8.23 28.02 12.31
CA VAL A 112 7.00 27.44 12.86
C VAL A 112 6.64 28.05 14.21
N ALA A 113 7.62 28.29 15.08
CA ALA A 113 7.38 28.83 16.43
C ALA A 113 7.02 30.32 16.44
N ARG A 114 7.28 31.06 15.36
CA ARG A 114 7.08 32.52 15.29
C ARG A 114 5.61 32.93 15.28
N LEU A 115 4.76 32.13 14.62
CA LEU A 115 3.34 32.39 14.45
C LEU A 115 2.55 31.09 14.60
N PRO A 116 1.27 31.12 14.98
CA PRO A 116 0.40 29.95 14.98
C PRO A 116 0.38 29.27 13.61
N THR A 117 1.17 28.21 13.46
CA THR A 117 1.39 27.55 12.17
C THR A 117 0.60 26.26 12.09
N VAL A 118 -0.15 26.07 11.00
CA VAL A 118 -0.64 24.76 10.59
C VAL A 118 0.38 24.13 9.64
N VAL A 119 0.73 22.87 9.92
CA VAL A 119 1.66 22.08 9.12
C VAL A 119 0.88 20.98 8.43
N LEU A 120 0.95 20.93 7.10
CA LEU A 120 0.43 19.84 6.29
C LEU A 120 1.59 18.90 5.94
N LEU A 121 1.50 17.64 6.36
CA LEU A 121 2.51 16.61 6.12
C LEU A 121 1.97 15.65 5.06
N ASP A 122 2.34 15.86 3.80
CA ASP A 122 1.94 14.99 2.69
C ASP A 122 2.76 13.70 2.70
N GLU A 123 2.08 12.58 2.44
CA GLU A 123 2.63 11.22 2.48
C GLU A 123 3.62 11.00 3.64
N ILE A 124 3.17 11.27 4.87
CA ILE A 124 4.01 11.29 6.10
C ILE A 124 4.83 10.01 6.32
N HIS A 125 4.48 8.90 5.67
CA HIS A 125 5.30 7.68 5.69
C HIS A 125 6.72 7.91 5.14
N HIS A 126 6.93 8.89 4.25
CA HIS A 126 8.26 9.29 3.79
C HIS A 126 9.13 9.89 4.88
N ALA A 127 8.55 10.49 5.93
CA ALA A 127 9.32 10.98 7.08
C ALA A 127 10.11 9.87 7.80
N GLY A 128 9.83 8.61 7.49
CA GLY A 128 10.53 7.43 8.00
C GLY A 128 11.51 6.78 7.03
N ASP A 129 11.65 7.24 5.77
CA ASP A 129 12.52 6.62 4.76
C ASP A 129 14.00 6.65 5.18
N GLU A 130 14.39 7.67 5.95
CA GLU A 130 15.66 7.73 6.66
C GLU A 130 15.43 8.05 8.14
N ALA A 131 16.11 7.34 9.05
CA ALA A 131 15.96 7.55 10.51
C ALA A 131 16.18 9.02 10.92
N ARG A 132 17.02 9.76 10.19
CA ARG A 132 17.34 11.17 10.44
C ARG A 132 16.16 12.12 10.15
N TRP A 133 15.24 11.74 9.25
CA TRP A 133 14.12 12.61 8.88
C TRP A 133 13.07 12.67 9.98
N GLY A 134 12.85 11.57 10.72
CA GLY A 134 11.89 11.54 11.82
C GLY A 134 12.27 12.48 12.96
N GLU A 135 13.54 12.46 13.39
CA GLU A 135 14.05 13.35 14.44
C GLU A 135 14.03 14.82 13.99
N ALA A 136 14.47 15.09 12.75
CA ALA A 136 14.45 16.43 12.19
C ALA A 136 13.01 16.97 12.05
N LEU A 137 12.06 16.12 11.65
CA LEU A 137 10.65 16.46 11.57
C LEU A 137 10.10 16.82 12.96
N ALA A 138 10.36 15.98 13.96
CA ALA A 138 9.93 16.23 15.33
C ALA A 138 10.44 17.58 15.86
N LEU A 139 11.72 17.89 15.61
CA LEU A 139 12.33 19.17 15.96
C LEU A 139 11.71 20.35 15.19
N ALA A 140 11.57 20.22 13.88
CA ALA A 140 11.16 21.31 13.00
C ALA A 140 9.70 21.74 13.18
N VAL A 141 8.79 20.79 13.45
CA VAL A 141 7.35 21.07 13.48
C VAL A 141 6.69 20.81 14.84
N GLY A 142 7.47 20.47 15.86
CA GLY A 142 6.96 20.23 17.22
C GLY A 142 6.22 21.43 17.83
N ALA A 143 6.62 22.66 17.50
CA ALA A 143 5.97 23.89 17.97
C ALA A 143 4.73 24.31 17.16
N ALA A 144 4.32 23.53 16.14
CA ALA A 144 3.16 23.86 15.33
C ALA A 144 1.86 23.86 16.16
N ALA A 145 0.95 24.78 15.83
CA ALA A 145 -0.37 24.84 16.44
C ALA A 145 -1.24 23.65 16.02
N HIS A 146 -1.10 23.25 14.74
CA HIS A 146 -1.78 22.11 14.16
C HIS A 146 -0.86 21.35 13.20
N ARG A 147 -0.93 20.02 13.21
CA ARG A 147 -0.20 19.11 12.32
C ARG A 147 -1.21 18.16 11.68
N ILE A 148 -1.45 18.33 10.39
CA ILE A 148 -2.36 17.50 9.61
C ILE A 148 -1.52 16.57 8.75
N ALA A 149 -1.49 15.31 9.12
CA ALA A 149 -0.81 14.26 8.40
C ALA A 149 -1.75 13.62 7.36
N LEU A 150 -1.28 13.52 6.12
CA LEU A 150 -2.00 12.90 5.02
C LEU A 150 -1.21 11.67 4.55
N SER A 151 -1.86 10.50 4.47
CA SER A 151 -1.20 9.29 3.98
C SER A 151 -2.18 8.31 3.37
N GLY A 152 -1.77 7.57 2.34
CA GLY A 152 -2.49 6.37 1.92
C GLY A 152 -2.11 5.12 2.69
N THR A 153 -1.01 5.17 3.45
CA THR A 153 -0.33 4.05 4.08
C THR A 153 0.45 4.56 5.30
N PRO A 154 -0.17 4.76 6.46
CA PRO A 154 0.46 5.37 7.64
C PRO A 154 1.40 4.41 8.39
N PHE A 155 2.17 3.58 7.69
CA PHE A 155 3.14 2.66 8.28
C PHE A 155 4.46 2.66 7.50
N ARG A 156 5.56 2.38 8.20
CA ARG A 156 6.91 2.34 7.62
C ARG A 156 7.30 0.94 7.19
N SER A 157 8.18 0.85 6.20
CA SER A 157 8.77 -0.43 5.77
C SER A 157 9.66 -1.08 6.84
N ASP A 158 10.20 -0.29 7.77
CA ASP A 158 11.08 -0.74 8.86
C ASP A 158 10.33 -0.94 10.21
N GLY A 159 9.02 -0.74 10.24
CA GLY A 159 8.16 -0.97 11.41
C GLY A 159 8.32 0.03 12.56
N ARG A 160 9.15 1.09 12.41
CA ARG A 160 9.27 2.13 13.45
C ARG A 160 8.03 3.06 13.45
N PRO A 161 7.72 3.72 14.57
CA PRO A 161 6.65 4.72 14.60
C PRO A 161 7.03 5.96 13.80
N ILE A 162 6.01 6.60 13.21
CA ILE A 162 6.12 7.90 12.54
C ILE A 162 5.83 8.99 13.58
N PRO A 163 6.64 10.07 13.66
CA PRO A 163 6.34 11.20 14.54
C PRO A 163 4.94 11.76 14.29
N PHE A 164 4.23 12.14 15.36
CA PHE A 164 2.87 12.71 15.30
C PHE A 164 1.78 11.77 14.78
N VAL A 165 2.07 10.46 14.67
CA VAL A 165 1.08 9.42 14.36
C VAL A 165 0.79 8.60 15.62
N ALA A 166 -0.49 8.47 15.95
CA ALA A 166 -0.94 7.58 17.02
C ALA A 166 -0.95 6.12 16.53
N TYR A 167 -0.64 5.19 17.44
CA TYR A 167 -0.64 3.76 17.17
C TYR A 167 -1.53 3.05 18.20
N ALA A 168 -2.33 2.09 17.73
CA ALA A 168 -3.13 1.21 18.57
C ALA A 168 -2.25 0.16 19.27
N SER A 169 -2.83 -0.58 20.22
CA SER A 169 -2.12 -1.60 21.02
C SER A 169 -1.54 -2.75 20.19
N ASP A 170 -2.02 -2.93 18.97
CA ASP A 170 -1.55 -3.93 18.00
C ASP A 170 -0.41 -3.40 17.10
N GLY A 171 0.05 -2.16 17.32
CA GLY A 171 1.11 -1.53 16.55
C GLY A 171 0.67 -0.94 15.21
N GLN A 172 -0.63 -0.97 14.88
CA GLN A 172 -1.16 -0.32 13.67
C GLN A 172 -1.40 1.17 13.92
N ALA A 173 -1.17 1.99 12.89
CA ALA A 173 -1.51 3.40 12.97
C ALA A 173 -3.03 3.58 13.16
N ALA A 174 -3.37 4.48 14.07
CA ALA A 174 -4.74 4.84 14.43
C ALA A 174 -5.05 6.22 13.84
N PRO A 175 -5.55 6.31 12.59
CA PRO A 175 -5.93 7.58 11.99
C PRO A 175 -7.18 8.15 12.66
N ASP A 176 -7.22 9.47 12.81
CA ASP A 176 -8.42 10.20 13.25
C ASP A 176 -9.56 10.06 12.23
N PHE A 177 -9.21 9.97 10.94
CA PHE A 177 -10.16 9.71 9.87
C PHE A 177 -9.60 8.75 8.82
N ARG A 178 -10.37 7.72 8.47
CA ARG A 178 -9.99 6.73 7.45
C ARG A 178 -10.99 6.72 6.29
N TYR A 179 -10.48 6.97 5.10
CA TYR A 179 -11.14 6.77 3.82
C TYR A 179 -10.48 5.61 3.05
N GLY A 180 -10.91 4.39 3.37
CA GLY A 180 -10.31 3.14 2.89
C GLY A 180 -10.67 2.78 1.45
N TYR A 181 -10.02 1.74 0.90
CA TYR A 181 -10.18 1.37 -0.51
C TYR A 181 -11.59 0.85 -0.80
N ALA A 182 -12.21 0.12 0.12
CA ALA A 182 -13.61 -0.30 0.00
C ALA A 182 -14.56 0.89 -0.22
N GLN A 183 -14.44 1.94 0.60
CA GLN A 183 -15.26 3.16 0.44
C GLN A 183 -14.92 3.88 -0.86
N ALA A 184 -13.65 3.97 -1.23
CA ALA A 184 -13.22 4.59 -2.48
C ALA A 184 -13.77 3.86 -3.72
N VAL A 185 -13.88 2.53 -3.68
CA VAL A 185 -14.53 1.72 -4.72
C VAL A 185 -16.03 1.97 -4.75
N ALA A 186 -16.68 2.05 -3.59
CA ALA A 186 -18.12 2.34 -3.49
C ALA A 186 -18.47 3.71 -4.09
N ASP A 187 -17.68 4.74 -3.76
CA ASP A 187 -17.86 6.12 -4.21
C ASP A 187 -17.40 6.38 -5.65
N ARG A 188 -16.87 5.36 -6.35
CA ARG A 188 -16.27 5.49 -7.70
C ARG A 188 -15.11 6.50 -7.73
N VAL A 189 -14.40 6.65 -6.62
CA VAL A 189 -13.10 7.36 -6.57
C VAL A 189 -11.98 6.44 -7.04
N CYS A 190 -12.08 5.17 -6.66
CA CYS A 190 -11.22 4.11 -7.15
C CYS A 190 -12.03 3.06 -7.93
N ARG A 191 -11.35 2.36 -8.84
CA ARG A 191 -11.88 1.18 -9.51
C ARG A 191 -11.44 -0.09 -8.79
N PRO A 192 -12.22 -1.18 -8.85
CA PRO A 192 -11.80 -2.49 -8.38
C PRO A 192 -10.58 -3.00 -9.16
N ILE A 193 -9.72 -3.76 -8.48
CA ILE A 193 -8.54 -4.41 -9.06
C ILE A 193 -8.60 -5.92 -8.85
N ALA A 194 -8.16 -6.68 -9.85
CA ALA A 194 -7.94 -8.12 -9.75
C ALA A 194 -6.44 -8.44 -9.84
N PHE A 195 -6.04 -9.55 -9.23
CA PHE A 195 -4.66 -10.01 -9.17
C PHE A 195 -4.53 -11.40 -9.83
N PRO A 196 -4.30 -11.48 -11.15
CA PRO A 196 -3.95 -12.75 -11.77
C PRO A 196 -2.60 -13.23 -11.24
N HIS A 197 -2.59 -14.42 -10.65
CA HIS A 197 -1.38 -15.09 -10.19
C HIS A 197 -0.96 -16.13 -11.22
N VAL A 198 0.32 -16.12 -11.57
CA VAL A 198 0.89 -17.07 -12.54
C VAL A 198 1.93 -17.93 -11.82
N GLY A 199 1.61 -19.22 -11.66
CA GLY A 199 2.52 -20.21 -11.10
C GLY A 199 3.66 -20.59 -12.06
N GLY A 200 4.55 -21.46 -11.61
CA GLY A 200 5.63 -22.02 -12.43
C GLY A 200 6.61 -22.84 -11.61
N THR A 201 7.44 -23.61 -12.31
CA THR A 201 8.57 -24.35 -11.74
C THR A 201 9.85 -23.63 -12.12
N PHE A 202 10.72 -23.38 -11.14
CA PHE A 202 11.92 -22.56 -11.31
C PHE A 202 13.15 -23.31 -10.86
N GLU A 203 14.22 -23.21 -11.64
CA GLU A 203 15.50 -23.85 -11.36
C GLU A 203 16.60 -22.78 -11.23
N TRP A 204 17.37 -22.82 -10.15
CA TRP A 204 18.45 -21.88 -9.89
C TRP A 204 19.61 -22.53 -9.16
N ARG A 205 20.79 -21.91 -9.21
CA ARG A 205 21.94 -22.34 -8.41
C ARG A 205 22.02 -21.55 -7.11
N SER A 206 22.04 -22.26 -5.99
CA SER A 206 22.26 -21.73 -4.65
C SER A 206 23.70 -21.99 -4.22
N SER A 207 24.38 -20.99 -3.65
CA SER A 207 25.76 -21.11 -3.17
C SER A 207 25.92 -22.15 -2.04
N LYS A 208 24.86 -22.41 -1.28
CA LYS A 208 24.87 -23.37 -0.15
C LYS A 208 24.39 -24.78 -0.52
N ALA A 209 23.64 -24.93 -1.60
CA ALA A 209 22.90 -26.18 -1.88
C ALA A 209 22.98 -26.67 -3.32
N GLY A 210 23.83 -26.07 -4.16
CA GLY A 210 23.96 -26.46 -5.57
C GLY A 210 22.71 -26.10 -6.37
N LEU A 211 22.33 -26.97 -7.31
CA LEU A 211 21.14 -26.78 -8.15
C LEU A 211 19.86 -27.00 -7.32
N ARG A 212 18.94 -26.05 -7.40
CA ARG A 212 17.66 -26.05 -6.70
C ARG A 212 16.54 -25.93 -7.71
N THR A 213 15.48 -26.72 -7.53
CA THR A 213 14.24 -26.62 -8.30
C THR A 213 13.09 -26.46 -7.32
N ALA A 214 12.25 -25.46 -7.52
CA ALA A 214 11.06 -25.25 -6.69
C ALA A 214 9.96 -24.50 -7.45
N THR A 215 8.73 -24.72 -7.02
CA THR A 215 7.53 -23.95 -7.37
C THR A 215 7.31 -22.82 -6.38
N PHE A 216 6.31 -21.97 -6.62
CA PHE A 216 5.89 -20.95 -5.65
C PHE A 216 5.14 -21.51 -4.43
N GLU A 217 4.59 -22.74 -4.52
CA GLU A 217 3.90 -23.44 -3.44
C GLU A 217 4.89 -24.02 -2.41
N ASP A 218 6.12 -24.29 -2.85
CA ASP A 218 7.16 -24.87 -2.00
C ASP A 218 7.59 -23.90 -0.88
N SER A 219 7.66 -24.45 0.33
CA SER A 219 8.17 -23.75 1.52
C SER A 219 9.70 -23.82 1.56
N ILE A 220 10.35 -22.75 1.12
CA ILE A 220 11.82 -22.61 1.09
C ILE A 220 12.30 -21.55 2.08
N GLY A 221 13.60 -21.53 2.38
CA GLY A 221 14.20 -20.55 3.29
C GLY A 221 14.07 -19.11 2.76
N VAL A 222 14.06 -18.12 3.67
CA VAL A 222 13.86 -16.69 3.33
C VAL A 222 14.86 -16.19 2.30
N ASP A 223 16.13 -16.60 2.40
CA ASP A 223 17.18 -16.27 1.43
C ASP A 223 16.90 -16.86 0.04
N GLU A 224 16.28 -18.04 -0.02
CA GLU A 224 15.97 -18.72 -1.28
C GLU A 224 14.70 -18.17 -1.96
N LEU A 225 13.79 -17.52 -1.21
CA LEU A 225 12.60 -16.87 -1.78
C LEU A 225 12.96 -15.80 -2.82
N ASN A 226 13.96 -14.97 -2.52
CA ASN A 226 14.39 -13.92 -3.44
C ASN A 226 15.12 -14.48 -4.67
N HIS A 227 15.85 -15.60 -4.52
CA HIS A 227 16.45 -16.29 -5.66
C HIS A 227 15.38 -16.89 -6.58
N ARG A 228 14.40 -17.62 -6.03
CA ARG A 228 13.26 -18.14 -6.79
C ARG A 228 12.52 -17.03 -7.54
N LEU A 229 12.23 -15.92 -6.85
CA LEU A 229 11.55 -14.77 -7.45
C LEU A 229 12.36 -14.15 -8.59
N ARG A 230 13.68 -13.96 -8.41
CA ARG A 230 14.56 -13.46 -9.49
C ARG A 230 14.58 -14.39 -10.70
N THR A 231 14.59 -15.70 -10.48
CA THR A 231 14.55 -16.69 -11.57
C THR A 231 13.24 -16.62 -12.34
N ALA A 232 12.11 -16.52 -11.64
CA ALA A 232 10.80 -16.35 -12.28
C ALA A 232 10.74 -15.07 -13.14
N LEU A 233 11.34 -13.99 -12.63
CA LEU A 233 11.39 -12.69 -13.29
C LEU A 233 12.50 -12.56 -14.33
N SER A 234 13.22 -13.63 -14.66
CA SER A 234 14.29 -13.58 -15.66
C SER A 234 13.70 -13.35 -17.06
N PRO A 235 14.20 -12.36 -17.84
CA PRO A 235 13.81 -12.17 -19.24
C PRO A 235 14.14 -13.36 -20.13
N HIS A 236 15.19 -14.11 -19.78
CA HIS A 236 15.60 -15.31 -20.51
C HIS A 236 14.80 -16.57 -20.10
N GLY A 237 13.93 -16.46 -19.10
CA GLY A 237 13.02 -17.52 -18.69
C GLY A 237 11.72 -17.52 -19.50
N ASN A 238 10.88 -18.54 -19.29
CA ASN A 238 9.60 -18.68 -19.98
C ASN A 238 8.45 -17.94 -19.27
N TRP A 239 8.58 -17.68 -17.97
CA TRP A 239 7.49 -17.14 -17.14
C TRP A 239 7.19 -15.67 -17.48
N LEU A 240 8.21 -14.80 -17.53
CA LEU A 240 7.99 -13.38 -17.77
C LEU A 240 7.42 -13.08 -19.17
N PRO A 241 7.93 -13.67 -20.28
CA PRO A 241 7.32 -13.50 -21.60
C PRO A 241 5.87 -13.98 -21.67
N GLU A 242 5.53 -15.08 -20.97
CA GLU A 242 4.16 -15.58 -20.85
C GLU A 242 3.24 -14.56 -20.17
N VAL A 243 3.66 -14.05 -19.03
CA VAL A 243 2.90 -13.03 -18.27
C VAL A 243 2.72 -11.76 -19.08
N LEU A 244 3.76 -11.28 -19.77
CA LEU A 244 3.67 -10.09 -20.63
C LEU A 244 2.66 -10.30 -21.77
N ARG A 245 2.59 -11.49 -22.35
CA ARG A 245 1.63 -11.81 -23.41
C ARG A 245 0.19 -11.84 -22.88
N GLN A 246 -0.06 -12.49 -21.75
CA GLN A 246 -1.39 -12.51 -21.13
C GLN A 246 -1.85 -11.09 -20.75
N ALA A 247 -0.96 -10.33 -20.11
CA ALA A 247 -1.24 -8.95 -19.74
C ALA A 247 -1.52 -8.07 -20.97
N HIS A 248 -0.83 -8.31 -22.09
CA HIS A 248 -1.09 -7.60 -23.33
C HIS A 248 -2.45 -7.96 -23.94
N GLN A 249 -2.84 -9.23 -23.95
CA GLN A 249 -4.17 -9.65 -24.40
C GLN A 249 -5.27 -8.99 -23.56
N ASP A 250 -5.09 -8.91 -22.26
CA ASP A 250 -6.02 -8.22 -21.35
C ASP A 250 -6.10 -6.71 -21.58
N LEU A 251 -4.96 -6.08 -21.87
CA LEU A 251 -4.94 -4.67 -22.24
C LEU A 251 -5.68 -4.43 -23.55
N VAL A 252 -5.49 -5.28 -24.56
CA VAL A 252 -6.19 -5.22 -25.85
C VAL A 252 -7.70 -5.36 -25.64
N ARG A 253 -8.14 -6.36 -24.86
CA ARG A 253 -9.56 -6.54 -24.49
C ARG A 253 -10.13 -5.30 -23.80
N THR A 254 -9.39 -4.72 -22.87
CA THR A 254 -9.80 -3.50 -22.17
C THR A 254 -9.96 -2.31 -23.12
N ARG A 255 -9.05 -2.17 -24.11
CA ARG A 255 -9.12 -1.12 -25.12
C ARG A 255 -10.32 -1.29 -26.07
N GLN A 256 -10.63 -2.53 -26.43
CA GLN A 256 -11.80 -2.88 -27.25
C GLN A 256 -13.13 -2.70 -26.50
N SER A 257 -13.14 -2.90 -25.18
CA SER A 257 -14.35 -2.87 -24.34
C SER A 257 -14.76 -1.46 -23.88
N GLY A 258 -14.27 -0.40 -24.53
CA GLY A 258 -14.69 0.98 -24.25
C GLY A 258 -13.67 1.89 -23.57
N ALA A 259 -12.41 1.45 -23.40
CA ALA A 259 -11.32 2.28 -22.91
C ALA A 259 -10.14 2.35 -23.92
N PRO A 260 -10.33 2.97 -25.11
CA PRO A 260 -9.39 2.86 -26.24
C PRO A 260 -7.98 3.42 -25.98
N HIS A 261 -7.82 4.21 -24.92
CA HIS A 261 -6.56 4.81 -24.47
C HIS A 261 -5.93 4.07 -23.28
N ALA A 262 -6.50 2.95 -22.83
CA ALA A 262 -5.98 2.21 -21.69
C ALA A 262 -4.50 1.85 -21.90
N GLY A 263 -3.70 2.12 -20.87
CA GLY A 263 -2.26 1.84 -20.83
C GLY A 263 -1.93 0.71 -19.85
N GLY A 264 -0.82 0.04 -20.10
CA GLY A 264 -0.20 -0.94 -19.25
C GLY A 264 1.08 -0.42 -18.60
N LEU A 265 1.35 -0.82 -17.36
CA LEU A 265 2.57 -0.51 -16.62
C LEU A 265 3.34 -1.81 -16.33
N VAL A 266 4.63 -1.85 -16.65
CA VAL A 266 5.52 -2.92 -16.17
C VAL A 266 6.56 -2.33 -15.23
N LEU A 267 6.67 -2.92 -14.04
CA LEU A 267 7.69 -2.54 -13.05
C LEU A 267 8.86 -3.48 -13.15
N ALA A 268 10.01 -2.97 -13.56
CA ALA A 268 11.27 -3.69 -13.67
C ALA A 268 12.12 -3.54 -12.40
N MET A 269 12.98 -4.53 -12.18
CA MET A 269 13.93 -4.55 -11.06
C MET A 269 15.03 -3.49 -11.19
N ASP A 270 15.57 -3.33 -12.39
CA ASP A 270 16.68 -2.46 -12.72
C ASP A 270 16.63 -2.03 -14.20
N GLN A 271 17.58 -1.19 -14.61
CA GLN A 271 17.62 -0.65 -15.96
C GLN A 271 17.83 -1.70 -17.05
N GLN A 272 18.63 -2.72 -16.78
CA GLN A 272 18.87 -3.77 -17.77
C GLN A 272 17.60 -4.59 -17.95
N HIS A 273 16.98 -5.00 -16.85
CA HIS A 273 15.71 -5.71 -16.86
C HIS A 273 14.61 -4.91 -17.60
N ALA A 274 14.54 -3.59 -17.42
CA ALA A 274 13.59 -2.74 -18.14
C ALA A 274 13.81 -2.75 -19.67
N ARG A 275 15.07 -2.74 -20.12
CA ARG A 275 15.41 -2.81 -21.55
C ARG A 275 15.03 -4.18 -22.13
N ASP A 276 15.26 -5.26 -21.39
CA ASP A 276 14.93 -6.61 -21.84
C ASP A 276 13.40 -6.82 -21.92
N ILE A 277 12.65 -6.35 -20.92
CA ILE A 277 11.17 -6.31 -20.96
C ILE A 277 10.69 -5.50 -22.18
N ALA A 278 11.32 -4.35 -22.44
CA ALA A 278 10.94 -3.51 -23.57
C ALA A 278 11.14 -4.22 -24.92
N PHE A 279 12.21 -5.01 -25.05
CA PHE A 279 12.44 -5.86 -26.21
C PHE A 279 11.34 -6.91 -26.39
N HIS A 280 10.96 -7.64 -25.33
CA HIS A 280 9.85 -8.60 -25.40
C HIS A 280 8.51 -7.93 -25.76
N LEU A 281 8.21 -6.78 -25.16
CA LEU A 281 7.01 -6.01 -25.50
C LEU A 281 7.02 -5.51 -26.94
N ARG A 282 8.18 -5.13 -27.50
CA ARG A 282 8.30 -4.78 -28.92
C ARG A 282 7.98 -5.97 -29.82
N GLN A 283 8.46 -7.16 -29.48
CA GLN A 283 8.14 -8.37 -30.24
C GLN A 283 6.64 -8.70 -30.18
N LEU A 284 6.00 -8.50 -29.02
CA LEU A 284 4.57 -8.75 -28.84
C LEU A 284 3.67 -7.70 -29.50
N THR A 285 4.07 -6.43 -29.50
CA THR A 285 3.21 -5.31 -29.92
C THR A 285 3.59 -4.68 -31.26
N GLY A 286 4.76 -5.01 -31.81
CA GLY A 286 5.34 -4.40 -33.01
C GLY A 286 5.94 -3.00 -32.78
N SER A 287 5.76 -2.39 -31.61
CA SER A 287 6.24 -1.03 -31.30
C SER A 287 7.05 -0.99 -30.00
N MET A 288 8.04 -0.11 -29.90
CA MET A 288 8.78 0.05 -28.65
C MET A 288 7.89 0.68 -27.57
N PRO A 289 7.84 0.11 -26.34
CA PRO A 289 7.15 0.76 -25.24
C PRO A 289 7.89 2.02 -24.79
N THR A 290 7.21 2.89 -24.05
CA THR A 290 7.89 3.99 -23.37
C THR A 290 8.71 3.43 -22.21
N VAL A 291 10.03 3.59 -22.25
CA VAL A 291 10.91 3.12 -21.17
C VAL A 291 11.36 4.32 -20.35
N VAL A 292 11.18 4.24 -19.03
CA VAL A 292 11.61 5.27 -18.10
C VAL A 292 12.60 4.66 -17.11
N LEU A 293 13.85 5.08 -17.27
CA LEU A 293 14.97 4.71 -16.40
C LEU A 293 15.17 5.84 -15.37
N SER A 294 15.46 5.47 -14.13
CA SER A 294 15.39 6.34 -12.95
C SER A 294 16.56 7.33 -12.78
N ASP A 295 17.03 7.98 -13.86
CA ASP A 295 18.26 8.78 -13.85
C ASP A 295 18.27 10.01 -14.78
N ASN A 296 17.12 10.48 -15.29
CA ASN A 296 17.13 11.58 -16.26
C ASN A 296 16.13 12.70 -15.95
N SER A 297 16.57 13.94 -16.15
CA SER A 297 15.70 15.12 -16.31
C SER A 297 14.62 14.91 -17.39
N SER A 298 14.84 13.97 -18.31
CA SER A 298 13.91 13.54 -19.35
C SER A 298 12.81 12.57 -18.89
N ALA A 299 12.91 11.94 -17.71
CA ALA A 299 11.91 10.97 -17.23
C ALA A 299 10.50 11.59 -17.17
N SER A 300 10.40 12.79 -16.60
CA SER A 300 9.15 13.57 -16.54
C SER A 300 8.55 13.84 -17.92
N HIS A 301 9.40 14.13 -18.92
CA HIS A 301 8.95 14.34 -20.29
C HIS A 301 8.37 13.05 -20.92
N TRP A 302 9.04 11.91 -20.74
CA TRP A 302 8.55 10.62 -21.23
C TRP A 302 7.25 10.18 -20.57
N ILE A 303 7.12 10.40 -19.26
CA ILE A 303 5.90 10.11 -18.52
C ILE A 303 4.75 10.99 -19.03
N GLU A 304 4.99 12.28 -19.21
CA GLU A 304 3.95 13.21 -19.69
C GLU A 304 3.53 12.89 -21.13
N ARG A 305 4.49 12.55 -22.00
CA ARG A 305 4.22 12.06 -23.35
C ARG A 305 3.35 10.80 -23.29
N PHE A 306 3.72 9.81 -22.49
CA PHE A 306 2.93 8.60 -22.33
C PHE A 306 1.55 8.89 -21.74
N ARG A 307 1.44 9.82 -20.79
CA ARG A 307 0.16 10.20 -20.16
C ARG A 307 -0.83 10.75 -21.18
N LYS A 308 -0.37 11.61 -22.10
CA LYS A 308 -1.17 12.22 -23.18
C LYS A 308 -1.29 11.33 -24.43
N GLY A 309 -0.42 10.34 -24.55
CA GLY A 309 -0.29 9.49 -25.73
C GLY A 309 -1.29 8.34 -25.80
N ARG A 310 -1.08 7.47 -26.80
CA ARG A 310 -1.90 6.27 -27.06
C ARG A 310 -1.10 4.98 -26.97
N GLU A 311 0.21 5.10 -26.72
CA GLU A 311 1.14 3.99 -26.56
C GLU A 311 0.58 2.99 -25.55
N PRO A 312 0.70 1.68 -25.80
CA PRO A 312 0.07 0.67 -24.96
C PRO A 312 0.82 0.47 -23.64
N TRP A 313 2.15 0.60 -23.62
CA TRP A 313 2.97 0.18 -22.49
C TRP A 313 3.99 1.23 -22.07
N ILE A 314 4.13 1.38 -20.75
CA ILE A 314 5.25 2.04 -20.11
C ILE A 314 6.00 1.03 -19.23
N VAL A 315 7.33 1.00 -19.35
CA VAL A 315 8.22 0.16 -18.54
C VAL A 315 9.04 1.07 -17.63
N ALA A 316 9.09 0.73 -16.35
CA ALA A 316 9.58 1.59 -15.30
C ALA A 316 10.53 0.86 -14.35
N VAL A 317 11.68 1.46 -14.01
CA VAL A 317 12.58 0.96 -12.96
C VAL A 317 12.27 1.66 -11.65
N ARG A 318 11.90 0.88 -10.62
CA ARG A 318 11.39 1.43 -9.34
C ARG A 318 10.21 2.39 -9.58
N MET A 319 9.85 3.19 -8.57
CA MET A 319 8.76 4.15 -8.71
C MET A 319 9.12 5.24 -9.72
N VAL A 320 8.69 5.06 -10.96
CA VAL A 320 8.82 6.04 -12.06
C VAL A 320 7.87 7.24 -11.91
N SER A 321 7.14 7.38 -10.81
CA SER A 321 6.05 8.37 -10.79
C SER A 321 5.66 8.88 -9.41
N GLU A 322 6.57 8.90 -8.44
CA GLU A 322 6.29 9.63 -7.20
C GLU A 322 5.94 11.10 -7.55
N GLY A 323 4.66 11.45 -7.41
CA GLY A 323 4.11 12.74 -7.83
C GLY A 323 3.55 12.89 -9.27
N VAL A 324 3.59 11.88 -10.15
CA VAL A 324 2.95 11.96 -11.49
C VAL A 324 1.79 10.97 -11.63
N ASP A 325 0.62 11.48 -12.01
CA ASP A 325 -0.59 10.70 -12.21
C ASP A 325 -0.78 10.26 -13.67
N ILE A 326 -1.08 8.98 -13.90
CA ILE A 326 -1.42 8.43 -15.22
C ILE A 326 -2.77 7.67 -15.13
N PRO A 327 -3.92 8.37 -15.15
CA PRO A 327 -5.23 7.75 -14.92
C PRO A 327 -5.64 6.69 -15.94
N ARG A 328 -5.01 6.70 -17.14
CA ARG A 328 -5.29 5.75 -18.22
C ARG A 328 -4.71 4.36 -17.98
N LEU A 329 -3.87 4.16 -16.96
CA LEU A 329 -3.36 2.84 -16.63
C LEU A 329 -4.50 1.90 -16.20
N ARG A 330 -4.43 0.64 -16.65
CA ARG A 330 -5.44 -0.40 -16.40
C ARG A 330 -4.83 -1.76 -16.10
N VAL A 331 -3.72 -2.09 -16.74
CA VAL A 331 -3.05 -3.38 -16.59
C VAL A 331 -1.64 -3.15 -16.03
N GLY A 332 -1.25 -3.91 -15.04
CA GLY A 332 0.07 -3.88 -14.44
C GLY A 332 0.76 -5.23 -14.53
N VAL A 333 2.07 -5.25 -14.66
CA VAL A 333 2.91 -6.45 -14.47
C VAL A 333 3.96 -6.13 -13.43
N TYR A 334 3.93 -6.88 -12.33
CA TYR A 334 4.87 -6.73 -11.23
C TYR A 334 6.11 -7.59 -11.48
N ALA A 335 7.09 -7.05 -12.20
CA ALA A 335 8.35 -7.72 -12.50
C ALA A 335 9.49 -7.18 -11.60
N ALA A 336 9.19 -7.01 -10.31
CA ALA A 336 10.12 -6.51 -9.29
C ALA A 336 10.29 -7.52 -8.14
N VAL A 337 11.47 -7.51 -7.50
CA VAL A 337 11.77 -8.37 -6.34
C VAL A 337 11.38 -7.76 -5.00
N THR A 338 11.12 -6.44 -4.98
CA THR A 338 10.63 -5.76 -3.78
C THR A 338 9.32 -6.40 -3.34
N SER A 339 9.15 -6.66 -2.06
CA SER A 339 7.96 -7.33 -1.51
C SER A 339 7.49 -6.68 -0.21
N THR A 340 7.78 -5.38 -0.06
CA THR A 340 7.23 -4.58 1.05
C THR A 340 5.78 -4.20 0.74
N GLU A 341 4.93 -4.17 1.75
CA GLU A 341 3.52 -3.81 1.59
C GLU A 341 3.35 -2.37 1.06
N LEU A 342 4.15 -1.43 1.57
CA LEU A 342 4.14 -0.03 1.14
C LEU A 342 4.35 0.07 -0.37
N PHE A 343 5.40 -0.56 -0.89
CA PHE A 343 5.69 -0.54 -2.32
C PHE A 343 4.56 -1.19 -3.12
N PHE A 344 4.03 -2.33 -2.66
CA PHE A 344 2.90 -2.99 -3.31
C PHE A 344 1.65 -2.10 -3.39
N ARG A 345 1.28 -1.44 -2.29
CA ARG A 345 0.15 -0.49 -2.25
C ARG A 345 0.36 0.72 -3.14
N GLN A 346 1.59 1.25 -3.22
CA GLN A 346 1.94 2.35 -4.13
C GLN A 346 1.73 1.94 -5.59
N VAL A 347 2.10 0.71 -5.98
CA VAL A 347 1.84 0.17 -7.32
C VAL A 347 0.35 0.08 -7.62
N VAL A 348 -0.41 -0.54 -6.71
CA VAL A 348 -1.87 -0.66 -6.85
C VAL A 348 -2.51 0.71 -7.01
N GLY A 349 -2.08 1.70 -6.21
CA GLY A 349 -2.53 3.09 -6.27
C GLY A 349 -2.41 3.77 -7.64
N ARG A 350 -1.53 3.27 -8.53
CA ARG A 350 -1.38 3.77 -9.91
C ARG A 350 -2.44 3.23 -10.86
N LEU A 351 -2.97 2.05 -10.60
CA LEU A 351 -3.89 1.35 -11.49
C LEU A 351 -5.36 1.62 -11.12
N VAL A 352 -5.63 1.90 -9.84
CA VAL A 352 -6.98 1.95 -9.28
C VAL A 352 -7.68 3.31 -9.39
N ARG A 353 -7.07 4.34 -9.99
CA ARG A 353 -7.70 5.68 -10.06
C ARG A 353 -8.87 5.71 -11.03
N TRP A 354 -10.05 6.17 -10.62
CA TRP A 354 -11.22 6.26 -11.50
C TRP A 354 -11.07 7.33 -12.60
N GLN A 355 -11.71 7.12 -13.76
CA GLN A 355 -11.79 8.10 -14.85
C GLN A 355 -13.26 8.40 -15.17
N ALA A 356 -13.74 9.62 -14.92
CA ALA A 356 -15.15 9.96 -15.12
C ALA A 356 -15.63 9.71 -16.57
N ASP A 357 -14.77 9.98 -17.55
CA ASP A 357 -15.12 9.93 -18.99
C ASP A 357 -15.02 8.52 -19.60
N ALA A 358 -14.67 7.49 -18.83
CA ALA A 358 -14.57 6.11 -19.31
C ALA A 358 -15.90 5.36 -19.12
N LEU A 359 -16.31 4.59 -20.14
CA LEU A 359 -17.54 3.80 -20.14
C LEU A 359 -17.68 2.93 -18.88
N SER A 360 -18.93 2.83 -18.41
CA SER A 360 -19.47 2.45 -17.08
C SER A 360 -18.81 1.34 -16.22
N LYS A 361 -17.94 0.50 -16.78
CA LYS A 361 -17.26 -0.60 -16.06
C LYS A 361 -15.75 -0.41 -16.13
N GLN A 362 -15.17 0.09 -15.05
CA GLN A 362 -13.73 0.22 -14.90
C GLN A 362 -13.22 -0.85 -13.95
N SER A 363 -12.26 -1.64 -14.41
CA SER A 363 -11.49 -2.56 -13.58
C SER A 363 -10.01 -2.44 -13.91
N ALA A 364 -9.17 -2.77 -12.95
CA ALA A 364 -7.74 -2.88 -13.14
C ALA A 364 -7.29 -4.34 -12.95
N ARG A 365 -6.14 -4.69 -13.51
CA ARG A 365 -5.48 -5.98 -13.25
C ARG A 365 -4.01 -5.78 -12.97
N LEU A 366 -3.48 -6.45 -11.97
CA LEU A 366 -2.04 -6.48 -11.68
C LEU A 366 -1.57 -7.94 -11.68
N TYR A 367 -0.78 -8.31 -12.68
CA TYR A 367 -0.17 -9.63 -12.78
C TYR A 367 0.98 -9.75 -11.80
N LEU A 368 0.95 -10.82 -11.00
CA LEU A 368 1.90 -11.06 -9.93
C LEU A 368 2.54 -12.45 -10.09
N PRO A 369 3.83 -12.61 -9.73
CA PRO A 369 4.34 -13.92 -9.36
C PRO A 369 3.60 -14.41 -8.12
N ASP A 370 3.35 -15.72 -8.05
CA ASP A 370 2.63 -16.33 -6.92
C ASP A 370 3.49 -16.44 -5.64
N ASP A 371 4.33 -15.43 -5.39
CA ASP A 371 5.10 -15.32 -4.16
C ASP A 371 4.17 -15.17 -2.95
N PRO A 372 4.35 -15.95 -1.88
CA PRO A 372 3.47 -15.91 -0.71
C PRO A 372 3.28 -14.51 -0.09
N ARG A 373 4.32 -13.67 -0.12
CA ARG A 373 4.26 -12.30 0.44
C ARG A 373 3.35 -11.42 -0.40
N LEU A 374 3.52 -11.44 -1.72
CA LEU A 374 2.69 -10.67 -2.66
C LEU A 374 1.24 -11.17 -2.67
N ARG A 375 1.04 -12.49 -2.57
CA ARG A 375 -0.28 -13.11 -2.48
C ARG A 375 -1.05 -12.64 -1.25
N ALA A 376 -0.39 -12.53 -0.09
CA ALA A 376 -1.03 -12.03 1.13
C ALA A 376 -1.57 -10.59 0.94
N PHE A 377 -0.78 -9.69 0.34
CA PHE A 377 -1.22 -8.32 0.06
C PHE A 377 -2.34 -8.27 -0.99
N ALA A 378 -2.23 -9.07 -2.05
CA ALA A 378 -3.24 -9.17 -3.10
C ALA A 378 -4.60 -9.61 -2.52
N LEU A 379 -4.62 -10.60 -1.64
CA LEU A 379 -5.84 -11.08 -0.98
C LEU A 379 -6.49 -10.01 -0.10
N ALA A 380 -5.70 -9.27 0.69
CA ALA A 380 -6.21 -8.19 1.52
C ALA A 380 -6.90 -7.10 0.68
N ILE A 381 -6.22 -6.60 -0.35
CA ILE A 381 -6.75 -5.55 -1.24
C ILE A 381 -7.94 -6.05 -2.05
N ALA A 382 -7.93 -7.30 -2.52
CA ALA A 382 -9.05 -7.89 -3.24
C ALA A 382 -10.30 -8.01 -2.34
N GLY A 383 -10.12 -8.35 -1.07
CA GLY A 383 -11.19 -8.36 -0.07
C GLY A 383 -11.81 -6.98 0.12
N GLU A 384 -10.99 -5.93 0.25
CA GLU A 384 -11.46 -4.54 0.32
C GLU A 384 -12.23 -4.11 -0.94
N ALA A 385 -11.73 -4.45 -2.13
CA ALA A 385 -12.43 -4.17 -3.39
C ALA A 385 -13.81 -4.85 -3.46
N ALA A 386 -13.88 -6.12 -3.06
CA ALA A 386 -15.13 -6.87 -3.05
C ALA A 386 -16.15 -6.25 -2.09
N ALA A 387 -15.72 -5.88 -0.87
CA ALA A 387 -16.57 -5.19 0.09
C ALA A 387 -17.12 -3.86 -0.47
N GLY A 388 -16.28 -3.06 -1.14
CA GLY A 388 -16.69 -1.82 -1.77
C GLY A 388 -17.71 -2.00 -2.90
N LEU A 389 -17.58 -3.06 -3.70
CA LEU A 389 -18.55 -3.39 -4.76
C LEU A 389 -19.91 -3.80 -4.19
N VAL A 390 -19.94 -4.57 -3.10
CA VAL A 390 -21.17 -4.96 -2.41
C VAL A 390 -21.90 -3.73 -1.87
N GLU A 391 -21.17 -2.80 -1.25
CA GLU A 391 -21.75 -1.56 -0.71
C GLU A 391 -22.36 -0.70 -1.82
N ARG A 392 -21.66 -0.58 -2.95
CA ARG A 392 -22.18 0.12 -4.14
C ARG A 392 -23.50 -0.47 -4.64
N GLN A 393 -23.60 -1.79 -4.71
CA GLN A 393 -24.82 -2.47 -5.18
C GLN A 393 -26.00 -2.24 -4.22
N LYS A 394 -25.76 -2.21 -2.91
CA LYS A 394 -26.81 -1.88 -1.92
C LYS A 394 -27.32 -0.46 -2.09
N GLY A 395 -26.43 0.51 -2.32
CA GLY A 395 -26.80 1.90 -2.60
C GLY A 395 -27.56 2.07 -3.92
N GLU A 396 -27.22 1.28 -4.95
CA GLU A 396 -27.90 1.29 -6.25
C GLU A 396 -29.25 0.51 -6.22
N SER A 397 -29.41 -0.48 -5.34
CA SER A 397 -30.58 -1.39 -5.28
C SER A 397 -31.64 -1.01 -4.23
N GLY A 398 -31.63 0.23 -3.73
CA GLY A 398 -32.59 0.78 -2.77
C GLY A 398 -34.07 0.85 -3.25
N THR A 399 -34.41 0.23 -4.39
CA THR A 399 -35.78 0.10 -4.90
C THR A 399 -36.12 -1.39 -5.11
N LEU A 400 -36.77 -1.98 -4.10
CA LEU A 400 -37.60 -3.19 -4.11
C LEU A 400 -37.07 -4.46 -4.84
N MET A 401 -36.71 -5.50 -4.06
CA MET A 401 -37.22 -6.86 -4.30
C MET A 401 -37.18 -7.72 -3.02
N ARG A 402 -38.28 -8.45 -2.77
CA ARG A 402 -38.42 -9.46 -1.69
C ARG A 402 -37.73 -10.78 -2.10
N PRO A 403 -37.06 -11.51 -1.18
CA PRO A 403 -36.33 -12.71 -1.56
C PRO A 403 -37.23 -13.96 -1.56
N GLY A 404 -37.28 -14.66 -2.68
CA GLY A 404 -37.70 -16.07 -2.76
C GLY A 404 -36.53 -17.00 -2.43
N ARG A 405 -36.80 -18.06 -1.66
CA ARG A 405 -35.79 -19.04 -1.18
C ARG A 405 -35.02 -19.73 -2.33
N PRO A 406 -33.68 -19.80 -2.32
CA PRO A 406 -32.92 -20.66 -3.22
C PRO A 406 -32.59 -22.04 -2.62
N ARG A 407 -32.60 -23.07 -3.48
CA ARG A 407 -32.05 -24.42 -3.25
C ARG A 407 -30.52 -24.42 -3.47
N LEU A 408 -29.78 -25.24 -2.70
CA LEU A 408 -28.33 -25.46 -2.78
C LEU A 408 -27.95 -26.60 -3.75
N PRO A 409 -26.90 -26.43 -4.56
CA PRO A 409 -25.77 -27.39 -4.65
C PRO A 409 -24.41 -26.65 -4.83
N GLY A 410 -23.19 -27.13 -4.57
CA GLY A 410 -22.58 -28.41 -4.20
C GLY A 410 -21.06 -28.24 -4.50
N ILE A 411 -20.19 -28.43 -3.51
CA ILE A 411 -18.76 -28.11 -3.55
C ILE A 411 -17.97 -29.32 -4.12
N PHE A 412 -17.01 -29.04 -5.00
CA PHE A 412 -15.90 -29.91 -5.46
C PHE A 412 -16.16 -30.85 -6.66
N THR A 413 -15.29 -30.76 -7.67
CA THR A 413 -14.97 -31.87 -8.59
C THR A 413 -13.53 -31.72 -9.06
N ALA A 414 -12.68 -32.71 -8.76
CA ALA A 414 -11.32 -32.81 -9.27
C ALA A 414 -11.31 -33.61 -10.57
N LEU A 415 -10.55 -33.15 -11.57
CA LEU A 415 -10.31 -33.88 -12.82
C LEU A 415 -8.82 -33.79 -13.20
N ALA A 416 -8.09 -34.87 -12.86
CA ALA A 416 -6.86 -35.43 -13.45
C ALA A 416 -5.52 -34.64 -13.53
N SER A 417 -4.44 -35.44 -13.40
CA SER A 417 -2.99 -35.21 -13.64
C SER A 417 -2.65 -35.60 -15.10
N GLU A 418 -1.67 -35.12 -15.87
CA GLU A 418 -0.31 -34.60 -15.63
C GLU A 418 0.18 -33.82 -16.90
N ALA A 419 1.44 -33.35 -16.88
CA ALA A 419 2.25 -32.64 -17.90
C ALA A 419 2.09 -31.11 -18.03
N GLY A 420 2.98 -30.38 -17.34
CA GLY A 420 3.57 -29.12 -17.80
C GLY A 420 2.63 -27.99 -18.22
N SER A 421 1.61 -27.65 -17.41
CA SER A 421 0.76 -26.48 -17.65
C SER A 421 1.00 -25.41 -16.59
N VAL A 422 1.20 -24.17 -17.06
CA VAL A 422 1.06 -22.97 -16.24
C VAL A 422 -0.35 -22.99 -15.65
N ARG A 423 -0.46 -23.29 -14.35
CA ARG A 423 -1.73 -23.16 -13.62
C ARG A 423 -2.01 -21.67 -13.42
N VAL A 424 -2.89 -21.14 -14.26
CA VAL A 424 -3.63 -19.92 -13.94
C VAL A 424 -4.72 -20.33 -12.97
N THR A 425 -4.44 -20.23 -11.67
CA THR A 425 -5.50 -20.27 -10.67
C THR A 425 -6.15 -18.89 -10.65
N THR A 426 -6.93 -18.56 -11.68
CA THR A 426 -7.92 -17.49 -11.53
C THR A 426 -8.99 -18.04 -10.60
N PRO A 427 -9.30 -17.38 -9.47
CA PRO A 427 -10.69 -17.33 -9.10
C PRO A 427 -11.37 -16.63 -10.29
N ASN A 428 -12.06 -17.39 -11.13
CA ASN A 428 -12.90 -16.82 -12.18
C ASN A 428 -14.02 -16.06 -11.47
N PHE A 429 -13.78 -14.78 -11.18
CA PHE A 429 -14.82 -13.89 -10.71
C PHE A 429 -15.71 -13.54 -11.90
N SER A 430 -16.74 -14.32 -12.14
CA SER A 430 -17.89 -13.81 -12.88
C SER A 430 -18.62 -12.83 -11.97
N LEU A 431 -18.77 -11.58 -12.42
CA LEU A 431 -19.52 -10.52 -11.72
C LEU A 431 -20.97 -10.90 -11.39
N ALA A 432 -21.50 -11.98 -11.99
CA ALA A 432 -22.84 -12.51 -11.73
C ALA A 432 -22.92 -13.42 -10.49
N ASP A 433 -21.83 -14.08 -10.08
CA ASP A 433 -21.87 -15.12 -9.04
C ASP A 433 -21.70 -14.57 -7.61
N LEU A 434 -21.18 -13.35 -7.46
CA LEU A 434 -21.02 -12.67 -6.16
C LEU A 434 -22.33 -12.08 -5.61
N ALA A 435 -23.39 -12.04 -6.41
CA ALA A 435 -24.64 -11.36 -6.06
C ALA A 435 -25.58 -12.19 -5.16
N ASN A 436 -25.32 -13.50 -4.94
CA ASN A 436 -26.30 -14.41 -4.34
C ASN A 436 -25.82 -15.23 -3.12
N THR A 437 -24.74 -14.82 -2.44
CA THR A 437 -24.31 -15.51 -1.21
C THR A 437 -24.69 -14.68 0.02
N PRO A 438 -25.54 -15.18 0.94
CA PRO A 438 -25.76 -14.47 2.20
C PRO A 438 -24.47 -14.48 3.03
N PRO A 439 -24.24 -13.47 3.91
CA PRO A 439 -23.11 -13.49 4.81
C PRO A 439 -23.16 -14.75 5.68
N PRO A 440 -22.02 -15.35 6.05
CA PRO A 440 -22.01 -16.48 6.96
C PRO A 440 -22.75 -16.08 8.23
N ALA A 441 -23.71 -16.91 8.64
CA ALA A 441 -24.38 -16.76 9.92
C ALA A 441 -23.32 -16.64 11.01
N SER A 442 -23.52 -15.68 11.91
CA SER A 442 -22.76 -15.49 13.14
C SER A 442 -22.83 -16.75 14.01
N GLY A 443 -21.99 -17.73 13.68
CA GLY A 443 -21.61 -18.82 14.56
C GLY A 443 -20.54 -18.34 15.55
N PRO A 444 -20.43 -18.98 16.72
CA PRO A 444 -19.51 -18.54 17.77
C PRO A 444 -18.06 -18.60 17.24
N GLU A 445 -17.27 -17.54 17.50
CA GLU A 445 -15.86 -17.47 17.13
C GLU A 445 -15.10 -18.77 17.47
N PRO A 446 -14.19 -19.25 16.60
CA PRO A 446 -13.45 -20.47 16.85
C PRO A 446 -12.34 -20.21 17.89
N ARG A 447 -12.68 -20.34 19.18
CA ARG A 447 -11.71 -20.42 20.29
C ARG A 447 -10.56 -21.41 20.02
N ALA A 448 -10.81 -22.44 19.20
CA ALA A 448 -9.82 -23.45 18.80
C ALA A 448 -8.67 -22.91 17.90
N SER A 449 -8.89 -21.86 17.10
CA SER A 449 -7.86 -21.30 16.19
C SER A 449 -6.81 -20.46 16.93
N ALA A 450 -7.27 -19.64 17.89
CA ALA A 450 -6.39 -18.82 18.71
C ALA A 450 -5.51 -19.66 19.65
N GLU A 451 -6.07 -20.73 20.24
CA GLU A 451 -5.34 -21.63 21.12
C GLU A 451 -4.23 -22.38 20.39
N GLN A 452 -4.50 -22.89 19.18
CA GLN A 452 -3.50 -23.55 18.34
C GLN A 452 -2.38 -22.61 17.90
N SER A 453 -2.73 -21.37 17.54
CA SER A 453 -1.76 -20.35 17.15
C SER A 453 -0.82 -19.98 18.30
N LEU A 454 -1.37 -19.79 19.51
CA LEU A 454 -0.59 -19.51 20.72
C LEU A 454 0.33 -20.67 21.10
N LYS A 455 -0.14 -21.92 21.00
CA LYS A 455 0.69 -23.11 21.26
C LYS A 455 1.89 -23.18 20.31
N LEU A 456 1.68 -22.91 19.01
CA LEU A 456 2.77 -22.86 18.02
C LEU A 456 3.78 -21.74 18.30
N GLN A 457 3.31 -20.56 18.70
CA GLN A 457 4.17 -19.43 19.07
C GLN A 457 5.03 -19.75 20.29
N ILE A 458 4.43 -20.32 21.34
CA ILE A 458 5.12 -20.76 22.56
C ILE A 458 6.19 -21.81 22.24
N ASP A 459 5.89 -22.81 21.41
CA ASP A 459 6.85 -23.87 21.07
C ASP A 459 8.03 -23.35 20.23
N ARG A 460 7.80 -22.33 19.37
CA ARG A 460 8.88 -21.64 18.65
C ARG A 460 9.77 -20.84 19.61
N ALA A 461 9.16 -20.07 20.50
CA ALA A 461 9.89 -19.25 21.46
C ALA A 461 10.74 -20.09 22.43
N VAL A 462 10.17 -21.18 22.94
CA VAL A 462 10.88 -22.12 23.83
C VAL A 462 12.09 -22.75 23.14
N ARG A 463 11.95 -23.23 21.90
CA ARG A 463 13.08 -23.80 21.15
C ARG A 463 14.19 -22.78 20.93
N ARG A 464 13.83 -21.53 20.68
CA ARG A 464 14.81 -20.45 20.46
C ARG A 464 15.56 -20.08 21.75
N ILE A 465 14.86 -19.92 22.88
CA ILE A 465 15.50 -19.66 24.18
C ILE A 465 16.38 -20.84 24.60
N ALA A 466 15.90 -22.07 24.43
CA ALA A 466 16.69 -23.28 24.70
C ALA A 466 17.99 -23.30 23.89
N GLY A 467 17.92 -22.94 22.60
CA GLY A 467 19.10 -22.82 21.74
C GLY A 467 20.08 -21.73 22.19
N LEU A 468 19.59 -20.57 22.63
CA LEU A 468 20.43 -19.45 23.08
C LEU A 468 21.07 -19.69 24.46
N THR A 469 20.37 -20.38 25.36
CA THR A 469 20.82 -20.58 26.76
C THR A 469 21.51 -21.93 26.98
N GLY A 470 21.54 -22.81 25.98
CA GLY A 470 22.02 -24.19 26.12
C GLY A 470 21.15 -25.09 27.02
N SER A 471 19.97 -24.62 27.42
CA SER A 471 19.05 -25.36 28.30
C SER A 471 18.15 -26.32 27.52
N ARG A 472 17.64 -27.37 28.19
CA ARG A 472 16.67 -28.29 27.56
C ARG A 472 15.30 -27.58 27.41
N PRO A 473 14.59 -27.72 26.27
CA PRO A 473 13.27 -27.11 26.04
C PRO A 473 12.23 -27.38 27.15
N ALA A 474 12.29 -28.55 27.79
CA ALA A 474 11.42 -28.91 28.90
C ALA A 474 11.59 -28.00 30.13
N ILE A 475 12.81 -27.52 30.40
CA ILE A 475 13.12 -26.63 31.53
C ILE A 475 12.52 -25.24 31.27
N THR A 476 12.71 -24.72 30.06
CA THR A 476 12.13 -23.44 29.62
C THR A 476 10.60 -23.48 29.65
N HIS A 477 9.99 -24.59 29.20
CA HIS A 477 8.54 -24.78 29.31
C HIS A 477 8.06 -24.80 30.75
N ALA A 478 8.74 -25.51 31.65
CA ALA A 478 8.35 -25.61 33.06
C ALA A 478 8.39 -24.23 33.76
N ARG A 479 9.45 -23.45 33.50
CA ARG A 479 9.59 -22.10 34.04
C ARG A 479 8.50 -21.16 33.50
N ALA A 480 8.25 -21.18 32.19
CA ALA A 480 7.21 -20.35 31.58
C ALA A 480 5.79 -20.75 32.02
N ASN A 481 5.54 -22.05 32.26
CA ASN A 481 4.29 -22.52 32.86
C ASN A 481 4.11 -21.98 34.29
N LYS A 482 5.17 -21.99 35.10
CA LYS A 482 5.15 -21.45 36.46
C LYS A 482 4.84 -19.95 36.48
N ALA A 483 5.45 -19.18 35.57
CA ALA A 483 5.22 -17.74 35.43
C ALA A 483 3.78 -17.42 35.00
N ALA A 484 3.18 -18.25 34.14
CA ALA A 484 1.80 -18.09 33.67
C ALA A 484 0.73 -18.76 34.55
N GLY A 485 1.11 -19.34 35.70
CA GLY A 485 0.19 -20.03 36.60
C GLY A 485 -0.42 -21.33 36.03
N ILE A 486 0.22 -21.95 35.03
CA ILE A 486 -0.27 -23.15 34.35
C ILE A 486 0.16 -24.41 35.12
N ARG A 487 -0.81 -25.14 35.69
CA ARG A 487 -0.58 -26.42 36.38
C ARG A 487 -0.54 -27.63 35.44
N SER A 488 -1.24 -27.56 34.30
CA SER A 488 -1.24 -28.61 33.27
C SER A 488 -1.35 -27.97 31.88
N SER A 489 -0.39 -28.26 31.00
CA SER A 489 -0.34 -27.72 29.64
C SER A 489 -1.50 -28.19 28.75
N ALA A 490 -2.08 -29.35 29.07
CA ALA A 490 -3.23 -29.91 28.33
C ALA A 490 -4.55 -29.19 28.66
N ARG A 491 -4.62 -28.43 29.77
CA ARG A 491 -5.83 -27.73 30.24
C ARG A 491 -5.63 -26.22 30.41
N ALA A 492 -4.61 -25.63 29.79
CA ALA A 492 -4.33 -24.20 29.90
C ALA A 492 -5.38 -23.37 29.15
N SER A 493 -5.90 -22.30 29.76
CA SER A 493 -6.81 -21.38 29.09
C SER A 493 -6.07 -20.51 28.05
N VAL A 494 -6.81 -19.94 27.08
CA VAL A 494 -6.24 -19.02 26.08
C VAL A 494 -5.53 -17.84 26.76
N GLU A 495 -6.10 -17.29 27.84
CA GLU A 495 -5.51 -16.20 28.63
C GLU A 495 -4.17 -16.61 29.26
N GLN A 496 -4.11 -17.81 29.85
CA GLN A 496 -2.86 -18.34 30.41
C GLN A 496 -1.79 -18.58 29.33
N LEU A 497 -2.19 -19.05 28.14
CA LEU A 497 -1.28 -19.22 27.00
C LEU A 497 -0.76 -17.88 26.48
N THR A 498 -1.61 -16.83 26.43
CA THR A 498 -1.20 -15.48 26.06
C THR A 498 -0.18 -14.89 27.05
N VAL A 499 -0.40 -15.06 28.36
CA VAL A 499 0.56 -14.63 29.40
C VAL A 499 1.88 -15.38 29.24
N LYS A 500 1.83 -16.70 29.01
CA LYS A 500 3.02 -17.52 28.76
C LYS A 500 3.79 -17.08 27.50
N ALA A 501 3.09 -16.76 26.42
CA ALA A 501 3.71 -16.29 25.18
C ALA A 501 4.44 -14.95 25.40
N ARG A 502 3.78 -13.97 26.05
CA ARG A 502 4.40 -12.69 26.39
C ARG A 502 5.63 -12.82 27.29
N PHE A 503 5.57 -13.70 28.30
CA PHE A 503 6.71 -13.96 29.17
C PHE A 503 7.94 -14.45 28.38
N LEU A 504 7.74 -15.36 27.44
CA LEU A 504 8.80 -15.90 26.58
C LEU A 504 9.33 -14.86 25.58
N GLU A 505 8.47 -13.95 25.08
CA GLU A 505 8.90 -12.86 24.20
C GLU A 505 9.80 -11.85 24.93
N ILE A 506 9.44 -11.46 26.14
CA ILE A 506 10.27 -10.57 26.98
C ILE A 506 11.62 -11.22 27.27
N GLU A 507 11.63 -12.52 27.60
CA GLU A 507 12.87 -13.25 27.85
C GLU A 507 13.74 -13.39 26.60
N LEU A 508 13.14 -13.62 25.43
CA LEU A 508 13.85 -13.63 24.15
C LEU A 508 14.51 -12.28 23.85
N HIS A 509 13.83 -11.19 24.18
CA HIS A 509 14.36 -9.84 23.96
C HIS A 509 15.61 -9.61 24.82
N HIS A 510 15.56 -9.95 26.11
CA HIS A 510 16.70 -9.83 27.03
C HIS A 510 17.89 -10.75 26.72
N LEU A 511 17.68 -11.84 25.98
CA LEU A 511 18.75 -12.75 25.55
C LEU A 511 19.32 -12.39 24.15
N SER A 512 18.69 -11.45 23.45
CA SER A 512 19.12 -10.99 22.12
C SER A 512 19.89 -9.68 22.14
N ASP A 513 19.91 -9.01 23.29
CA ASP A 513 20.81 -7.90 23.67
C ASP A 513 22.05 -8.46 24.38
#